data_AF-A0A3S1H3A0-F1
#
_entry.id   AF-A0A3S1H3A0-F1
#
_cell.length_a   1.000
_cell.length_b   1.000
_cell.length_c   1.000
_cell.angle_alpha   90.00
_cell.angle_beta   90.00
_cell.angle_gamma   90.00
#
_symmetry.space_group_name_H-M   'P 1'
#
loop_
_entity.id
_entity.type
_entity.pdbx_description
1 polymer ?
#
loop_
_entity_poly.entity_id
_entity_poly.type
_entity_poly.pdbx_seq_one_letter_code
_entity_poly.pdbx_strand_id
1 'polypeptide(L)' 'SIEIGENEESAMCIGVAILDDLSYPIAAISLSAPEQRQSDELIESAGIALMAAGRKISEQMATG' A
#
# COMPACT_ATOMS: atom_id res chain seq x y z
N SER A 1 -4.36 4.37 -0.80
CA SER A 1 -4.17 5.79 -0.48
C SER A 1 -2.69 6.05 -0.26
N ILE A 2 -2.20 7.26 -0.56
CA ILE A 2 -0.91 7.73 -0.05
C ILE A 2 -1.25 8.67 1.09
N GLU A 3 -0.71 8.42 2.28
CA GLU A 3 -0.96 9.16 3.51
C GLU A 3 0.38 9.66 4.06
N ILE A 4 0.48 10.97 4.32
CA ILE A 4 1.72 11.61 4.77
C ILE A 4 1.45 12.26 6.14
N GLY A 5 2.15 11.83 7.18
CA GLY A 5 2.14 12.49 8.49
C GLY A 5 0.88 12.35 9.35
N GLU A 6 -0.07 11.48 9.00
CA GLU A 6 -1.35 11.36 9.73
C GLU A 6 -1.29 10.41 10.95
N ASN A 7 -0.49 9.34 10.89
CA ASN A 7 -0.40 8.34 11.97
C ASN A 7 0.79 8.53 12.93
N GLU A 8 1.94 8.98 12.42
CA GLU A 8 3.15 9.24 13.22
C GLU A 8 3.87 10.48 12.65
N GLU A 9 4.33 11.36 13.54
CA GLU A 9 5.06 12.57 13.16
C GLU A 9 6.36 12.20 12.42
N SER A 10 6.58 12.77 11.23
CA SER A 10 7.68 12.45 10.30
C SER A 10 7.62 11.08 9.59
N ALA A 11 6.48 10.39 9.61
CA ALA A 11 6.27 9.14 8.87
C ALA A 11 5.39 9.35 7.63
N MET A 12 5.79 8.73 6.52
CA MET A 12 5.00 8.58 5.32
C MET A 12 4.49 7.15 5.22
N CYS A 13 3.23 6.98 4.83
CA CYS A 13 2.56 5.70 4.65
C CYS A 13 1.94 5.60 3.25
N ILE A 14 2.21 4.49 2.55
CA ILE A 14 1.49 4.15 1.31
C ILE A 14 0.64 2.92 1.62
N GLY A 15 -0.68 3.02 1.45
CA GLY A 15 -1.63 1.94 1.70
C GLY A 15 -2.29 1.44 0.42
N VAL A 16 -2.40 0.12 0.28
CA VAL A 16 -3.13 -0.55 -0.80
C VAL A 16 -4.14 -1.52 -0.20
N ALA A 17 -5.37 -1.46 -0.68
CA ALA A 17 -6.42 -2.40 -0.30
C ALA A 17 -6.20 -3.77 -0.97
N ILE A 18 -6.52 -4.83 -0.23
CA ILE A 18 -6.60 -6.20 -0.72
C ILE A 18 -8.10 -6.52 -0.81
N LEU A 19 -8.54 -6.93 -2.00
CA LEU A 19 -9.94 -7.14 -2.31
C LEU A 19 -10.23 -8.64 -2.45
N ASP A 20 -11.45 -9.04 -2.13
CA ASP A 20 -11.97 -10.36 -2.48
C ASP A 20 -12.51 -10.42 -3.92
N ASP A 21 -13.08 -11.55 -4.30
CA ASP A 21 -13.68 -11.81 -5.61
C ASP A 21 -14.92 -10.96 -5.90
N LEU A 22 -15.56 -10.42 -4.87
CA LEU A 22 -16.66 -9.45 -4.97
C LEU A 22 -16.18 -8.00 -5.01
N SER A 23 -14.86 -7.78 -5.14
CA SER A 23 -14.21 -6.46 -5.06
C SER A 23 -14.43 -5.77 -3.71
N TYR A 24 -14.73 -6.52 -2.66
CA TYR A 24 -14.92 -6.01 -1.32
C TYR A 24 -13.57 -5.94 -0.58
N PRO A 25 -13.23 -4.81 0.07
CA PRO A 25 -11.97 -4.67 0.78
C PRO A 25 -12.00 -5.49 2.07
N ILE A 26 -11.15 -6.53 2.13
CA ILE A 26 -11.06 -7.45 3.27
C ILE A 26 -9.80 -7.24 4.11
N ALA A 27 -8.77 -6.61 3.53
CA ALA A 27 -7.51 -6.31 4.20
C ALA A 27 -6.79 -5.12 3.52
N ALA A 28 -5.66 -4.70 4.08
CA ALA A 28 -4.78 -3.72 3.46
C ALA A 28 -3.31 -4.06 3.74
N ILE A 29 -2.43 -3.67 2.82
CA ILE A 29 -0.98 -3.66 3.01
C ILE A 29 -0.50 -2.21 3.01
N SER A 30 0.39 -1.86 3.94
CA SER A 30 0.99 -0.54 4.03
C SER A 30 2.52 -0.59 4.06
N LEU A 31 3.13 0.44 3.49
CA LEU A 31 4.56 0.72 3.60
C LEU A 31 4.76 2.01 4.38
N SER A 32 5.42 1.92 5.52
CA SER A 32 5.77 3.08 6.34
C SER A 32 7.26 3.38 6.23
N ALA A 33 7.61 4.65 6.03
CA ALA A 33 8.98 5.10 5.89
C ALA A 33 9.17 6.56 6.35
N PRO A 34 10.40 6.98 6.74
CA PRO A 34 10.66 8.37 7.11
C PRO A 34 10.39 9.33 5.95
N GLU A 35 9.65 10.40 6.21
CA GLU A 35 9.26 11.41 5.20
C GLU A 35 10.49 12.11 4.59
N GLN A 36 11.49 12.43 5.40
CA GLN A 36 12.67 13.22 5.01
C GLN A 36 13.60 12.52 3.98
N ARG A 37 13.33 11.26 3.63
CA ARG A 37 14.16 10.44 2.72
C ARG A 37 13.43 9.97 1.47
N GLN A 38 12.21 10.44 1.24
CA GLN A 38 11.37 10.04 0.11
C GLN A 38 11.40 11.12 -0.97
N SER A 39 11.84 10.77 -2.18
CA SER A 39 11.59 11.58 -3.38
C SER A 39 10.25 11.16 -4.01
N ASP A 40 9.60 12.05 -4.76
CA ASP A 40 8.35 11.72 -5.46
C ASP A 40 8.47 10.46 -6.33
N GLU A 41 9.63 10.26 -6.97
CA GLU A 41 9.95 9.07 -7.78
C GLU A 41 10.00 7.77 -6.94
N LEU A 42 10.54 7.84 -5.72
CA LEU A 42 10.54 6.69 -4.80
C LEU A 42 9.15 6.38 -4.29
N ILE A 43 8.34 7.40 -3.99
CA ILE A 43 6.95 7.24 -3.56
C ILE A 43 6.13 6.57 -4.67
N GLU A 44 6.29 7.02 -5.92
CA GLU A 44 5.62 6.44 -7.08
C GLU A 44 6.05 4.99 -7.29
N SER A 45 7.36 4.72 -7.31
CA SER A 45 7.90 3.36 -7.45
C SER A 45 7.40 2.43 -6.33
N ALA A 46 7.38 2.92 -5.09
CA ALA A 46 6.89 2.16 -3.94
C ALA A 46 5.38 1.89 -4.06
N GLY A 47 4.59 2.87 -4.52
CA GLY A 47 3.16 2.71 -4.77
C GLY A 47 2.86 1.65 -5.83
N ILE A 48 3.59 1.66 -6.95
CA ILE A 48 3.48 0.65 -8.01
C ILE A 48 3.80 -0.75 -7.46
N ALA A 49 4.88 -0.88 -6.69
CA ALA A 49 5.28 -2.14 -6.09
C ALA A 49 4.24 -2.66 -5.08
N LEU A 50 3.67 -1.78 -4.25
CA LEU A 50 2.64 -2.13 -3.28
C LEU A 50 1.33 -2.55 -3.97
N MET A 51 0.94 -1.89 -5.06
CA MET A 51 -0.22 -2.28 -5.85
C MET A 51 -0.05 -3.68 -6.46
N ALA A 52 1.12 -3.97 -7.02
CA ALA A 52 1.43 -5.30 -7.55
C ALA A 52 1.40 -6.38 -6.45
N ALA A 53 1.91 -6.08 -5.26
CA ALA A 53 1.86 -6.98 -4.11
C ALA A 53 0.42 -7.23 -3.63
N GLY A 54 -0.39 -6.17 -3.46
CA GLY A 54 -1.79 -6.28 -3.06
C GLY A 54 -2.63 -7.11 -4.03
N ARG A 55 -2.40 -6.93 -5.34
CA ARG A 55 -3.05 -7.74 -6.38
C ARG A 55 -2.67 -9.22 -6.25
N LYS A 56 -1.39 -9.53 -6.08
CA LYS A 56 -0.92 -10.92 -5.92
C LYS A 56 -1.53 -11.61 -4.71
N ILE A 57 -1.68 -10.89 -3.59
CA ILE A 57 -2.35 -11.41 -2.39
C ILE A 57 -3.83 -11.68 -2.69
N SER A 58 -4.52 -10.73 -3.33
CA SER A 58 -5.93 -10.88 -3.72
C SER A 58 -6.12 -12.12 -4.62
N GLU A 59 -5.24 -12.33 -5.60
CA GLU A 59 -5.27 -13.51 -6.48
C GLU A 59 -5.06 -14.83 -5.71
N GLN A 60 -4.16 -14.86 -4.72
CA GLN A 60 -3.95 -16.05 -3.89
C GLN A 60 -5.14 -16.36 -3.00
N MET A 61 -5.80 -15.34 -2.45
CA MET A 61 -6.98 -15.50 -1.60
C MET A 61 -8.21 -15.99 -2.38
N ALA A 62 -8.34 -15.61 -3.65
CA ALA A 62 -9.42 -16.09 -4.52
C ALA A 62 -9.28 -17.57 -4.92
N THR A 63 -8.09 -18.16 -4.79
CA THR A 63 -7.81 -19.57 -5.12
C THR A 63 -7.85 -20.53 -3.91
N GLY A 64 -8.17 -20.01 -2.72
CA GLY A 64 -8.19 -20.74 -1.45
C GLY A 64 -9.51 -21.43 -1.15
#